data_AF-A0A1V3IKA8-F1
#
_entry.id   AF-A0A1V3IKA8-F1
#
_cell.length_a   1.000
_cell.length_b   1.000
_cell.length_c   1.000
_cell.angle_alpha   90.00
_cell.angle_beta   90.00
_cell.angle_gamma   90.00
#
_symmetry.space_group_name_H-M   'P 1'
#
loop_
_entity.id
_entity.type
_entity.pdbx_description
1 polymer ?
#
loop_
_entity_poly.entity_id
_entity_poly.type
_entity_poly.pdbx_seq_one_letter_code
_entity_poly.pdbx_strand_id
1 'polypeptide(L)'
;MFSVVNYVFPHYDVTRVTGVEVKRVDKDGPITKSNPADGPTRDVYYINTQNDEGKIMVYRNEDTRWGFPFYFKFGSANLQAEAQAMGNENKLVQIKYYGWRLTMFDEFRNAVSVKEISDDVTPSHPILSWVFYAFLLVTLFLSIQFIRGWFDSEN
;
A
#
# COMPACT_ATOMS: atom_id res chain seq x y z
N MET A 1 17.05 4.44 -1.34
CA MET A 1 16.31 5.10 -2.45
C MET A 1 15.30 4.15 -3.10
N PHE A 2 15.72 2.98 -3.59
CA PHE A 2 14.82 1.94 -4.13
C PHE A 2 13.71 1.52 -3.17
N SER A 3 14.03 1.33 -1.88
CA SER A 3 13.06 0.97 -0.86
C SER A 3 11.96 2.03 -0.66
N VAL A 4 12.30 3.31 -0.82
CA VAL A 4 11.31 4.41 -0.72
C VAL A 4 10.36 4.37 -1.90
N VAL A 5 10.87 4.14 -3.11
CA VAL A 5 10.01 3.96 -4.30
C VAL A 5 9.07 2.77 -4.08
N ASN A 6 9.59 1.65 -3.59
CA ASN A 6 8.77 0.46 -3.31
C ASN A 6 7.70 0.71 -2.25
N TYR A 7 8.03 1.44 -1.20
CA TYR A 7 7.09 1.73 -0.13
C TYR A 7 6.01 2.74 -0.56
N VAL A 8 6.40 3.77 -1.30
CA VAL A 8 5.54 4.92 -1.60
C VAL A 8 4.66 4.68 -2.81
N PHE A 9 5.16 4.03 -3.85
CA PHE A 9 4.46 3.93 -5.13
C PHE A 9 3.40 2.84 -5.12
N PRO A 10 2.35 2.97 -5.95
CA PRO A 10 1.22 2.08 -5.90
C PRO A 10 1.60 0.73 -6.50
N HIS A 11 1.15 -0.32 -5.84
CA HIS A 11 1.19 -1.71 -6.29
C HIS A 11 -0.25 -2.21 -6.43
N TYR A 12 -0.41 -3.30 -7.18
CA TYR A 12 -1.71 -3.89 -7.48
C TYR A 12 -1.72 -5.34 -7.02
N ASP A 13 -2.79 -5.76 -6.38
CA ASP A 13 -3.05 -7.16 -6.00
C ASP A 13 -4.43 -7.56 -6.52
N VAL A 14 -4.56 -8.80 -6.97
CA VAL A 14 -5.83 -9.37 -7.46
C VAL A 14 -6.28 -10.40 -6.43
N THR A 15 -7.41 -10.12 -5.78
CA THR A 15 -7.85 -10.85 -4.59
C THR A 15 -9.37 -10.74 -4.42
N ARG A 16 -9.96 -11.53 -3.54
CA ARG A 16 -11.36 -11.43 -3.14
C ARG A 16 -11.46 -10.81 -1.76
N VAL A 17 -12.41 -9.91 -1.56
CA VAL A 17 -12.68 -9.33 -0.23
C VAL A 17 -13.46 -10.36 0.58
N THR A 18 -12.92 -10.73 1.73
CA THR A 18 -13.53 -11.71 2.65
C THR A 18 -14.24 -11.06 3.83
N GLY A 19 -13.87 -9.82 4.15
CA GLY A 19 -14.49 -9.07 5.23
C GLY A 19 -13.93 -7.68 5.38
N VAL A 20 -14.63 -6.88 6.18
CA VAL A 20 -14.27 -5.52 6.52
C VAL A 20 -14.37 -5.33 8.02
N GLU A 21 -13.42 -4.59 8.60
CA GLU A 21 -13.43 -4.26 10.03
C GLU A 21 -13.09 -2.78 10.24
N VAL A 22 -13.51 -2.22 11.38
CA VAL A 22 -13.15 -0.87 11.78
C VAL A 22 -12.55 -0.95 13.17
N LYS A 23 -11.34 -0.41 13.34
CA LYS A 23 -10.68 -0.34 14.64
C LYS A 23 -10.37 1.11 14.98
N ARG A 24 -10.56 1.45 16.25
CA ARG A 24 -10.14 2.75 16.78
C ARG A 24 -8.66 2.68 17.14
N VAL A 25 -7.87 3.58 16.58
CA VAL A 25 -6.43 3.66 16.78
C VAL A 25 -6.05 5.03 17.33
N ASP A 26 -4.96 5.10 18.07
CA ASP A 26 -4.34 6.36 18.50
C ASP A 26 -2.99 6.58 17.79
N LYS A 27 -2.08 7.34 18.42
CA LYS A 27 -0.73 7.59 17.90
C LYS A 27 0.16 6.35 17.90
N ASP A 28 -0.08 5.41 18.80
CA ASP A 28 0.75 4.23 19.06
C ASP A 28 0.17 2.95 18.45
N GLY A 29 -1.06 3.02 17.92
CA GLY A 29 -1.70 1.93 17.17
C GLY A 29 -3.13 1.65 17.63
N PRO A 30 -3.67 0.45 17.35
CA PRO A 30 -4.99 0.05 17.83
C PRO A 30 -5.07 0.15 19.36
N ILE A 31 -6.16 0.75 19.83
CA ILE A 31 -6.40 0.90 21.28
C ILE A 31 -6.69 -0.49 21.84
N THR A 32 -5.87 -0.92 22.79
CA THR A 32 -5.95 -2.24 23.42
C THR A 32 -5.77 -2.11 24.93
N LYS A 33 -5.97 -3.19 25.69
CA LYS A 33 -5.69 -3.19 27.13
C LYS A 33 -4.21 -2.86 27.43
N SER A 34 -3.31 -3.21 26.52
CA SER A 34 -1.87 -2.93 26.56
C SER A 34 -1.49 -1.57 25.98
N ASN A 35 -2.33 -0.95 25.15
CA ASN A 35 -2.17 0.40 24.62
C ASN A 35 -3.43 1.23 24.90
N PRO A 36 -3.60 1.72 26.15
CA PRO A 36 -4.74 2.57 26.51
C PRO A 36 -4.67 3.89 25.73
N ALA A 37 -5.84 4.44 25.40
CA ALA A 37 -5.94 5.64 24.56
C ALA A 37 -5.17 6.83 25.17
N ASP A 38 -4.10 7.26 24.50
CA ASP A 38 -3.21 8.34 24.96
C ASP A 38 -3.25 9.56 24.02
N GLY A 39 -4.46 9.95 23.60
CA GLY A 39 -4.65 11.13 22.76
C GLY A 39 -5.83 11.06 21.76
N PRO A 40 -5.84 11.92 20.73
CA PRO A 40 -6.89 11.95 19.72
C PRO A 40 -6.93 10.63 18.96
N THR A 41 -8.06 9.95 19.07
CA THR A 41 -8.29 8.66 18.42
C THR A 41 -8.84 8.86 17.02
N ARG A 42 -8.48 7.99 16.08
CA ARG A 42 -9.06 7.93 14.74
C ARG A 42 -9.57 6.54 14.43
N ASP A 43 -10.62 6.47 13.62
CA ASP A 43 -11.15 5.19 13.16
C ASP A 43 -10.42 4.78 11.88
N VAL A 44 -9.84 3.58 11.91
CA VAL A 44 -9.13 2.97 10.79
C VAL A 44 -9.92 1.79 10.29
N TYR A 45 -10.21 1.84 9.00
CA TYR A 45 -10.88 0.78 8.28
C TYR A 45 -9.84 -0.26 7.86
N TYR A 46 -10.16 -1.54 7.98
CA TYR A 46 -9.35 -2.61 7.40
C TYR A 46 -10.19 -3.49 6.48
N ILE A 47 -9.57 -3.96 5.42
CA ILE A 47 -10.15 -4.80 4.38
C ILE A 47 -9.38 -6.12 4.39
N ASN A 48 -10.07 -7.19 4.75
CA ASN A 48 -9.54 -8.55 4.78
C ASN A 48 -9.76 -9.19 3.42
N THR A 49 -8.71 -9.76 2.85
CA THR A 49 -8.76 -10.34 1.52
C THR A 49 -8.07 -11.69 1.47
N GLN A 50 -8.47 -12.50 0.50
CA GLN A 50 -7.88 -13.79 0.22
C GLN A 50 -7.64 -13.90 -1.28
N ASN A 51 -6.42 -14.24 -1.68
CA ASN A 51 -6.13 -14.53 -3.08
C ASN A 51 -6.55 -15.96 -3.44
N ASP A 52 -6.50 -16.29 -4.72
CA ASP A 52 -6.96 -17.59 -5.24
C ASP A 52 -6.05 -18.75 -4.80
N GLU A 53 -4.84 -18.43 -4.36
CA GLU A 53 -3.89 -19.36 -3.74
C GLU A 53 -4.16 -19.57 -2.23
N GLY A 54 -5.17 -18.92 -1.66
CA GLY A 54 -5.55 -19.01 -0.25
C GLY A 54 -4.74 -18.10 0.69
N LYS A 55 -3.80 -17.30 0.18
CA LYS A 55 -3.03 -16.32 0.95
C LYS A 55 -3.94 -15.19 1.43
N ILE A 56 -3.99 -15.03 2.75
CA ILE A 56 -4.75 -13.98 3.41
C ILE A 56 -3.89 -12.72 3.50
N MET A 57 -4.51 -11.59 3.21
CA MET A 57 -3.92 -10.27 3.42
C MET A 57 -4.92 -9.34 4.07
N VAL A 58 -4.41 -8.46 4.94
CA VAL A 58 -5.19 -7.36 5.51
C VAL A 58 -4.62 -6.05 5.01
N TYR A 59 -5.50 -5.21 4.47
CA TYR A 59 -5.20 -3.86 4.04
C TYR A 59 -5.80 -2.85 5.01
N ARG A 60 -5.01 -1.84 5.36
CA ARG A 60 -5.48 -0.63 6.03
C ARG A 60 -6.13 0.29 5.00
N ASN A 61 -7.18 0.99 5.37
CA ASN A 61 -7.89 1.93 4.51
C ASN A 61 -8.03 3.24 5.27
N GLU A 62 -6.98 4.06 5.20
CA GLU A 62 -6.96 5.41 5.77
C GLU A 62 -6.95 6.48 4.69
N ASP A 63 -7.48 7.64 5.03
CA ASP A 63 -7.39 8.84 4.20
C ASP A 63 -6.00 9.44 4.31
N THR A 64 -5.26 9.42 3.19
CA THR A 64 -3.96 10.08 3.14
C THR A 64 -4.11 11.60 3.21
N ARG A 65 -5.24 12.16 2.79
CA ARG A 65 -5.52 13.61 2.77
C ARG A 65 -4.34 14.37 2.12
N TRP A 66 -3.79 15.34 2.82
CA TRP A 66 -2.61 16.12 2.45
C TRP A 66 -1.30 15.52 2.98
N GLY A 67 -1.35 14.35 3.60
CA GLY A 67 -0.19 13.64 4.14
C GLY A 67 0.61 12.93 3.07
N PHE A 68 1.86 12.62 3.39
CA PHE A 68 2.72 11.80 2.56
C PHE A 68 2.37 10.31 2.74
N PRO A 69 2.30 9.51 1.65
CA PRO A 69 2.46 9.90 0.25
C PRO A 69 1.24 10.62 -0.33
N PHE A 70 1.46 11.70 -1.11
CA PHE A 70 0.42 12.63 -1.57
C PHE A 70 -0.56 12.05 -2.62
N TYR A 71 -1.31 11.02 -2.24
CA TYR A 71 -2.36 10.41 -3.05
C TYR A 71 -3.67 11.20 -3.03
N PHE A 72 -3.79 12.22 -2.17
CA PHE A 72 -5.02 13.02 -2.00
C PHE A 72 -6.27 12.16 -1.86
N LYS A 73 -6.14 11.06 -1.11
CA LYS A 73 -7.22 10.12 -0.87
C LYS A 73 -8.10 10.64 0.26
N PHE A 74 -9.39 10.77 -0.02
CA PHE A 74 -10.44 11.16 0.90
C PHE A 74 -11.60 10.16 0.81
N GLY A 75 -12.34 9.98 1.90
CA GLY A 75 -13.55 9.15 1.89
C GLY A 75 -13.30 7.65 2.03
N SER A 76 -12.36 7.26 2.89
CA SER A 76 -12.08 5.87 3.28
C SER A 76 -13.34 5.07 3.65
N ALA A 77 -14.34 5.70 4.28
CA ALA A 77 -15.63 5.09 4.59
C ALA A 77 -16.41 4.62 3.34
N ASN A 78 -16.39 5.41 2.25
CA ASN A 78 -17.04 5.03 0.98
C ASN A 78 -16.32 3.84 0.34
N LEU A 79 -14.98 3.87 0.32
CA LEU A 79 -14.18 2.76 -0.19
C LEU A 79 -14.42 1.48 0.62
N GLN A 80 -14.64 1.62 1.94
CA GLN A 80 -14.96 0.49 2.79
C GLN A 80 -16.31 -0.13 2.43
N ALA A 81 -17.34 0.71 2.22
CA ALA A 81 -18.67 0.24 1.83
C ALA A 81 -18.64 -0.46 0.46
N GLU A 82 -17.89 0.09 -0.50
CA GLU A 82 -17.68 -0.51 -1.82
C GLU A 82 -16.97 -1.88 -1.71
N ALA A 83 -15.88 -1.96 -0.93
CA ALA A 83 -15.17 -3.21 -0.69
C ALA A 83 -16.06 -4.27 -0.02
N GLN A 84 -16.92 -3.86 0.93
CA GLN A 84 -17.87 -4.76 1.58
C GLN A 84 -18.92 -5.30 0.60
N ALA A 85 -19.46 -4.44 -0.27
CA ALA A 85 -20.41 -4.84 -1.30
C ALA A 85 -19.79 -5.87 -2.26
N MET A 86 -18.57 -5.61 -2.74
CA MET A 86 -17.83 -6.53 -3.62
C MET A 86 -17.52 -7.87 -2.93
N GLY A 87 -17.22 -7.85 -1.62
CA GLY A 87 -16.99 -9.07 -0.84
C GLY A 87 -18.24 -9.91 -0.66
N ASN A 88 -19.40 -9.28 -0.43
CA ASN A 88 -20.68 -9.98 -0.32
C ASN A 88 -21.07 -10.70 -1.63
N GLU A 89 -20.69 -10.12 -2.78
CA GLU A 89 -20.90 -10.70 -4.11
C GLU A 89 -19.79 -11.70 -4.50
N ASN A 90 -18.79 -11.91 -3.63
CA ASN A 90 -17.61 -12.77 -3.86
C ASN A 90 -16.86 -12.47 -5.17
N LYS A 91 -16.83 -11.18 -5.55
CA LYS A 91 -16.21 -10.72 -6.80
C LYS A 91 -14.69 -10.68 -6.71
N LEU A 92 -14.05 -10.90 -7.85
CA LEU A 92 -12.61 -10.70 -7.99
C LEU A 92 -12.33 -9.19 -8.07
N VAL A 93 -11.46 -8.70 -7.20
CA VAL A 93 -11.13 -7.28 -7.13
C VAL A 93 -9.64 -7.03 -7.28
N GLN A 94 -9.33 -5.93 -7.96
CA GLN A 94 -8.02 -5.31 -7.92
C GLN A 94 -7.95 -4.32 -6.77
N ILE A 95 -7.00 -4.52 -5.87
CA ILE A 95 -6.67 -3.53 -4.85
C ILE A 95 -5.40 -2.81 -5.26
N LYS A 96 -5.51 -1.50 -5.42
CA LYS A 96 -4.35 -0.60 -5.49
C LYS A 96 -3.95 -0.26 -4.07
N TYR A 97 -2.69 -0.48 -3.70
CA TYR A 97 -2.18 -0.20 -2.36
C TYR A 97 -0.76 0.35 -2.40
N TYR A 98 -0.31 0.92 -1.29
CA TYR A 98 1.10 1.24 -1.05
C TYR A 98 1.53 0.77 0.35
N GLY A 99 2.82 0.80 0.60
CA GLY A 99 3.41 0.38 1.87
C GLY A 99 3.67 -1.13 1.96
N TRP A 100 4.21 -1.54 3.11
CA TRP A 100 4.60 -2.92 3.37
C TRP A 100 3.70 -3.57 4.40
N ARG A 101 3.63 -4.90 4.34
CA ARG A 101 3.07 -5.70 5.43
C ARG A 101 4.22 -6.15 6.32
N LEU A 102 4.28 -5.63 7.54
CA LEU A 102 5.26 -6.07 8.55
C LEU A 102 4.51 -6.60 9.77
N THR A 103 4.43 -7.93 9.90
CA THR A 103 3.66 -8.59 10.97
C THR A 103 4.20 -8.27 12.36
N MET A 104 5.52 -8.14 12.52
CA MET A 104 6.17 -7.82 13.80
C MET A 104 5.81 -6.43 14.34
N PHE A 105 5.48 -5.48 13.46
CA PHE A 105 5.23 -4.09 13.81
C PHE A 105 3.76 -3.67 13.63
N ASP A 106 2.87 -4.65 13.41
CA ASP A 106 1.46 -4.40 13.08
C ASP A 106 1.26 -3.38 11.95
N GLU A 107 2.21 -3.33 11.00
CA GLU A 107 2.13 -2.42 9.86
C GLU A 107 1.41 -3.10 8.71
N PHE A 108 0.37 -2.44 8.22
CA PHE A 108 -0.50 -2.92 7.16
C PHE A 108 -0.40 -2.04 5.92
N ARG A 109 -0.52 -2.66 4.75
CA ARG A 109 -0.50 -1.97 3.46
C ARG A 109 -1.74 -1.08 3.35
N ASN A 110 -1.57 0.18 2.92
CA ASN A 110 -2.71 1.09 2.80
C ASN A 110 -3.35 0.95 1.41
N ALA A 111 -4.61 0.52 1.37
CA ALA A 111 -5.44 0.49 0.17
C ALA A 111 -5.77 1.91 -0.29
N VAL A 112 -5.59 2.18 -1.58
CA VAL A 112 -5.89 3.45 -2.23
C VAL A 112 -7.22 3.37 -2.97
N SER A 113 -7.45 2.29 -3.71
CA SER A 113 -8.68 2.06 -4.46
C SER A 113 -8.92 0.57 -4.62
N VAL A 114 -10.20 0.18 -4.70
CA VAL A 114 -10.65 -1.17 -5.02
C VAL A 114 -11.42 -1.07 -6.33
N LYS A 115 -11.20 -2.01 -7.24
CA LYS A 115 -11.91 -2.10 -8.52
C LYS A 115 -12.29 -3.54 -8.79
N GLU A 116 -13.47 -3.77 -9.32
CA GLU A 116 -13.84 -5.10 -9.83
C GLU A 116 -12.99 -5.43 -11.07
N ILE A 117 -12.49 -6.67 -11.14
CA ILE A 117 -11.90 -7.25 -12.35
C ILE A 117 -12.90 -8.29 -12.84
N SER A 118 -13.46 -8.08 -14.03
CA SER A 118 -14.07 -9.18 -14.81
C SER A 118 -12.97 -9.95 -15.54
N ASP A 119 -13.27 -11.17 -15.97
CA ASP A 119 -12.33 -12.06 -16.68
C ASP A 119 -11.70 -11.41 -17.94
N ASP A 120 -12.32 -10.34 -18.45
CA ASP A 120 -11.90 -9.60 -19.65
C ASP A 120 -10.99 -8.39 -19.33
N VAL A 121 -10.87 -8.01 -18.06
CA VAL A 121 -10.13 -6.80 -17.63
C VAL A 121 -8.71 -7.17 -17.23
N THR A 122 -7.74 -6.63 -17.96
CA THR A 122 -6.32 -6.80 -17.63
C THR A 122 -5.99 -6.08 -16.30
N PRO A 123 -5.33 -6.75 -15.34
CA PRO A 123 -4.85 -6.11 -14.12
C PRO A 123 -3.93 -4.91 -14.42
N SER A 124 -4.18 -3.77 -13.77
CA SER A 124 -3.29 -2.60 -13.83
C SER A 124 -1.87 -2.95 -13.36
N HIS A 125 -0.87 -2.34 -14.01
CA HIS A 125 0.55 -2.49 -13.67
C HIS A 125 1.15 -1.20 -13.08
N PRO A 126 2.15 -1.30 -12.17
CA PRO A 126 2.79 -0.15 -11.55
C PRO A 126 3.86 0.48 -12.45
N ILE A 127 3.44 0.99 -13.61
CA ILE A 127 4.32 1.55 -14.65
C ILE A 127 5.22 2.66 -14.09
N LEU A 128 4.65 3.55 -13.27
CA LEU A 128 5.39 4.68 -12.70
C LEU A 128 6.53 4.20 -11.78
N SER A 129 6.30 3.16 -10.97
CA SER A 129 7.34 2.55 -10.14
C SER A 129 8.51 2.04 -10.97
N TRP A 130 8.24 1.40 -12.11
CA TRP A 130 9.27 0.88 -13.02
C TRP A 130 10.10 1.99 -13.64
N VAL A 131 9.48 3.09 -14.05
CA VAL A 131 10.19 4.28 -14.57
C VAL A 131 11.16 4.82 -13.52
N PHE A 132 10.72 4.95 -12.26
CA PHE A 132 11.59 5.39 -11.17
C PHE A 132 12.70 4.39 -10.86
N TYR A 133 12.44 3.08 -10.88
CA TYR A 133 13.50 2.09 -10.70
C TYR A 133 14.56 2.14 -11.80
N ALA A 134 14.15 2.31 -13.06
CA ALA A 134 15.07 2.47 -14.17
C ALA A 134 15.91 3.75 -14.02
N PHE A 135 15.27 4.86 -13.68
CA PHE A 135 15.96 6.12 -13.39
C PHE A 135 16.99 5.97 -12.27
N LEU A 136 16.62 5.33 -11.16
CA LEU A 136 17.52 5.10 -10.03
C LEU A 136 18.70 4.17 -10.38
N LEU A 137 18.49 3.18 -11.24
CA LEU A 137 19.58 2.31 -11.70
C LEU A 137 20.56 3.08 -12.59
N VAL A 138 20.06 3.91 -13.51
CA VAL A 138 20.91 4.72 -14.39
C VAL A 138 21.72 5.72 -13.57
N THR A 139 21.11 6.43 -12.62
CA THR A 139 21.83 7.39 -11.80
C THR A 139 22.86 6.72 -10.89
N LEU A 140 22.54 5.55 -10.33
CA LEU A 140 23.49 4.75 -9.56
C LEU A 140 24.69 4.34 -10.43
N PHE A 141 24.42 3.82 -11.64
CA PHE A 141 25.47 3.44 -12.59
C PHE A 141 26.39 4.61 -12.93
N LEU A 142 25.82 5.77 -13.31
CA LEU A 142 26.59 6.98 -13.62
C LEU A 142 27.40 7.47 -12.42
N SER A 143 26.85 7.41 -11.21
CA SER A 143 27.56 7.79 -9.98
C SER A 143 28.78 6.90 -9.74
N ILE A 144 28.65 5.59 -9.96
CA ILE A 144 29.75 4.64 -9.84
C ILE A 144 30.83 4.92 -10.90
N GLN A 145 30.44 5.17 -12.16
CA GLN A 145 31.40 5.50 -13.23
C GLN A 145 32.14 6.81 -12.95
N PHE A 146 31.44 7.83 -12.44
CA PHE A 146 32.03 9.12 -12.07
C PHE A 146 33.08 8.98 -10.96
N ILE A 147 32.76 8.23 -9.89
CA ILE A 147 33.70 7.98 -8.79
C ILE A 147 34.93 7.20 -9.30
N ARG A 148 34.72 6.19 -10.14
CA ARG A 148 35.83 5.43 -10.74
C ARG A 148 36.75 6.32 -11.57
N GLY A 149 36.19 7.13 -12.47
CA GLY A 149 36.97 8.04 -13.30
C GLY A 149 37.73 9.11 -12.50
N TRP A 150 37.22 9.51 -11.35
CA TRP A 150 37.92 10.44 -10.46
C TRP A 150 39.16 9.79 -9.82
N PHE A 151 39.04 8.56 -9.30
CA PHE A 151 40.18 7.82 -8.74
C PHE A 151 41.20 7.38 -9.80
N ASP A 152 40.76 7.11 -11.04
CA ASP A 152 41.66 6.82 -12.16
C ASP A 152 42.45 8.07 -12.61
N SER A 153 42.00 9.29 -12.26
CA SER A 153 42.71 10.55 -12.59
C SER A 153 43.74 10.98 -11.54
N GLU A 154 43.73 10.38 -10.35
CA GLU A 154 44.65 10.67 -9.24
C GLU A 154 45.89 9.74 -9.20
N ASN A 155 45.96 8.72 -10.07
CA ASN A 155 47.12 7.85 -10.28
C ASN A 155 47.84 8.17 -11.59
#